data_AF-A0A6C0I4H1-F1
#
_entry.id   AF-A0A6C0I4H1-F1
#
_cell.length_a   1.000
_cell.length_b   1.000
_cell.length_c   1.000
_cell.angle_alpha   90.00
_cell.angle_beta   90.00
_cell.angle_gamma   90.00
#
_symmetry.space_group_name_H-M   'P 1'
#
loop_
_entity.id
_entity.type
_entity.pdbx_description
1 polymer ?
#
loop_
_entity_poly.entity_id
_entity_poly.type
_entity_poly.pdbx_seq_one_letter_code
_entity_poly.pdbx_strand_id
1 'polypeptide(L)'
;MDVLYYSNFCKHSQKLVQTLAKANMSDKISFVNIDKRKRDPVTNQTFVVLENGNSVLLPPNITNVPSLLLIKQQYKVLSGGDDILKHYHPQLKAQSEKALRHVGGEPNGYSLTGAPMNIMSEKFTLYSMTPEELSAKG
;
A
#
# COMPACT_ATOMS: atom_id res chain seq x y z
N MET A 1 -19.90 3.89 -3.95
CA MET A 1 -18.77 4.49 -3.24
C MET A 1 -18.87 4.07 -1.78
N ASP A 2 -17.74 3.80 -1.15
CA ASP A 2 -17.63 3.57 0.28
C ASP A 2 -17.05 4.84 0.94
N VAL A 3 -17.29 5.07 2.23
CA VAL A 3 -16.77 6.25 2.93
C VAL A 3 -15.78 5.81 3.98
N LEU A 4 -14.55 6.29 3.88
CA LEU A 4 -13.50 6.04 4.86
C LEU A 4 -13.38 7.26 5.78
N TYR A 5 -13.63 7.04 7.06
CA TYR A 5 -13.40 8.01 8.12
C TYR A 5 -12.01 7.79 8.72
N TYR A 6 -11.19 8.83 8.64
CA TYR A 6 -9.83 8.82 9.16
C TYR A 6 -9.53 10.08 9.96
N SER A 7 -8.45 10.03 10.74
CA SER A 7 -7.96 11.15 11.54
C SER A 7 -6.46 11.25 11.37
N ASN A 8 -5.92 12.46 11.29
CA ASN A 8 -4.48 12.67 11.13
C ASN A 8 -3.69 12.36 12.41
N PHE A 9 -4.35 12.29 13.58
CA PHE A 9 -3.67 12.00 14.85
C PHE A 9 -3.38 10.50 15.06
N CYS A 10 -3.96 9.63 14.24
CA CYS A 10 -3.82 8.18 14.37
C CYS A 10 -2.81 7.61 13.35
N LYS A 11 -1.69 7.05 13.85
CA LYS A 11 -0.65 6.42 13.01
C LYS A 11 -1.21 5.29 12.13
N HIS A 12 -2.16 4.52 12.66
CA HIS A 12 -2.78 3.42 11.92
C HIS A 12 -3.60 3.92 10.73
N SER A 13 -4.34 5.02 10.95
CA SER A 13 -5.13 5.68 9.91
C SER A 13 -4.23 6.25 8.81
N GLN A 14 -3.12 6.88 9.17
CA GLN A 14 -2.15 7.41 8.21
C GLN A 14 -1.58 6.31 7.30
N LYS A 15 -1.14 5.18 7.88
CA LYS A 15 -0.62 4.03 7.11
C LYS A 15 -1.67 3.47 6.15
N LEU A 16 -2.92 3.38 6.61
CA LEU A 16 -4.02 2.87 5.81
C LEU A 16 -4.37 3.81 4.64
N VAL A 17 -4.46 5.11 4.90
CA VAL A 17 -4.70 6.13 3.85
C VAL A 17 -3.57 6.12 2.83
N GLN A 18 -2.31 6.04 3.25
CA GLN A 18 -1.17 5.93 2.32
C GLN A 18 -1.24 4.67 1.46
N THR A 19 -1.63 3.54 2.04
CA THR A 19 -1.74 2.26 1.30
C THR A 19 -2.88 2.30 0.28
N LEU A 20 -4.03 2.86 0.66
CA LEU A 20 -5.19 3.00 -0.22
C LEU A 20 -4.97 4.04 -1.33
N ALA A 21 -4.25 5.13 -1.02
CA ALA A 21 -3.85 6.13 -2.01
C ALA A 21 -2.91 5.54 -3.06
N LYS A 22 -1.90 4.75 -2.66
CA LYS A 22 -1.01 4.04 -3.59
C LYS A 22 -1.74 3.06 -4.50
N ALA A 23 -2.83 2.48 -4.01
CA ALA A 23 -3.66 1.56 -4.78
C ALA A 23 -4.59 2.27 -5.79
N ASN A 24 -4.58 3.61 -5.89
CA ASN A 24 -5.50 4.38 -6.74
C ASN A 24 -6.98 4.02 -6.49
N MET A 25 -7.36 3.84 -5.23
CA MET A 25 -8.75 3.51 -4.85
C MET A 25 -9.63 4.75 -4.66
N SER A 26 -9.18 5.93 -5.12
CA SER A 26 -9.87 7.22 -5.01
C SER A 26 -11.26 7.23 -5.65
N ASP A 27 -11.47 6.47 -6.73
CA ASP A 27 -12.76 6.43 -7.43
C ASP A 27 -13.83 5.65 -6.67
N LYS A 28 -13.40 4.72 -5.80
CA LYS A 28 -14.31 3.84 -5.06
C LYS A 28 -14.57 4.31 -3.64
N ILE A 29 -13.61 5.04 -3.05
CA ILE A 29 -13.60 5.40 -1.63
C ILE A 29 -13.56 6.92 -1.49
N SER A 30 -14.52 7.47 -0.77
CA SER A 30 -14.51 8.87 -0.33
C SER A 30 -13.79 8.98 1.00
N PHE A 31 -12.75 9.81 1.05
CA PHE A 31 -11.96 10.05 2.27
C PHE A 31 -12.54 11.24 3.05
N VAL A 32 -12.93 11.01 4.30
CA VAL A 32 -13.46 12.05 5.20
C VAL A 32 -12.57 12.15 6.42
N ASN A 33 -11.95 13.32 6.60
CA ASN A 33 -11.20 13.62 7.81
C ASN A 33 -12.16 14.06 8.93
N ILE A 34 -12.12 13.39 10.08
CA ILE A 34 -12.98 13.70 11.23
C ILE A 34 -12.31 14.54 12.33
N ASP A 35 -11.13 15.10 12.07
CA ASP A 35 -10.40 15.93 13.03
C ASP A 35 -11.20 17.19 13.44
N LYS A 36 -11.84 17.85 12.46
CA LYS A 36 -12.66 19.05 12.67
C LYS A 36 -14.11 18.68 12.99
N ARG A 37 -14.35 18.16 14.19
CA ARG A 37 -15.70 17.87 14.67
C ARG A 37 -16.26 19.01 15.52
N LYS A 38 -17.50 19.41 15.26
CA LYS A 38 -18.30 20.32 16.09
C LYS A 38 -19.50 19.58 16.64
N ARG A 39 -19.74 19.73 17.93
CA ARG A 39 -20.95 19.19 18.56
C ARG A 39 -21.98 20.30 18.57
N ASP A 40 -23.15 20.04 18.00
CA ASP A 40 -24.25 20.97 18.07
C ASP A 40 -24.89 20.89 19.46
N PRO A 41 -24.95 22.00 20.23
CA PRO A 41 -25.50 22.00 21.58
C PRO A 41 -27.00 21.71 21.64
N VAL A 42 -27.75 21.89 20.55
CA VAL A 42 -29.21 21.72 20.53
C VAL A 42 -29.59 20.27 20.25
N THR A 43 -29.00 19.67 19.22
CA THR A 43 -29.32 18.30 18.79
C THR A 43 -28.42 17.23 19.41
N ASN A 44 -27.34 17.66 20.10
CA ASN A 44 -26.31 16.80 20.68
C ASN A 44 -25.56 15.93 19.64
N GLN A 45 -25.79 16.21 18.35
CA GLN A 45 -25.21 15.49 17.23
C GLN A 45 -23.82 16.06 16.88
N THR A 46 -22.95 15.19 16.38
CA THR A 46 -21.59 15.56 16.00
C THR A 46 -21.53 15.77 14.50
N PHE A 47 -21.12 16.97 14.08
CA PHE A 47 -20.90 17.33 12.70
C PHE A 47 -19.41 17.39 12.42
N VAL A 48 -18.99 16.87 11.26
CA VAL A 48 -17.63 16.97 10.75
C VAL A 48 -17.60 18.06 9.69
N VAL A 49 -16.73 19.05 9.89
CA VAL A 49 -16.51 20.14 8.93
C VAL A 49 -15.45 19.69 7.94
N LEU A 50 -15.87 19.48 6.69
CA LEU A 50 -14.98 19.20 5.56
C LEU A 50 -14.15 20.44 5.22
N GLU A 51 -13.00 20.25 4.58
CA GLU A 51 -12.14 21.36 4.12
C GLU A 51 -12.86 22.33 3.17
N ASN A 52 -13.90 21.85 2.51
CA ASN A 52 -14.73 22.60 1.56
C ASN A 52 -15.72 23.55 2.27
N GLY A 53 -15.78 23.55 3.61
CA GLY A 53 -16.75 24.30 4.42
C GLY A 53 -18.09 23.58 4.64
N ASN A 54 -18.33 22.46 3.94
CA ASN A 54 -19.53 21.65 4.13
C ASN A 54 -19.46 20.88 5.45
N SER A 55 -20.58 20.82 6.16
CA SER A 55 -20.71 20.03 7.39
C SER A 55 -21.47 18.74 7.11
N VAL A 56 -20.90 17.60 7.46
CA VAL A 56 -21.53 16.28 7.33
C VAL A 56 -21.82 15.72 8.72
N LEU A 57 -23.01 15.14 8.88
CA LEU A 57 -23.39 14.46 10.10
C LEU A 57 -22.53 13.20 10.28
N LEU A 58 -21.89 13.06 11.44
CA LEU A 58 -21.17 11.85 11.81
C LEU A 58 -22.15 10.84 12.42
N PRO A 59 -22.29 9.63 11.84
CA PRO A 59 -23.09 8.57 12.44
C PRO A 59 -22.55 8.19 13.84
N PRO A 60 -23.41 7.98 14.84
CA PRO A 60 -23.00 7.62 16.21
C PRO A 60 -22.34 6.22 16.28
N ASN A 61 -22.53 5.40 15.25
CA ASN A 61 -21.92 4.07 15.15
C ASN A 61 -20.39 4.13 14.98
N ILE A 62 -19.84 5.28 14.58
CA ILE A 62 -18.39 5.46 14.37
C ILE A 62 -17.81 6.07 15.65
N THR A 63 -17.34 5.19 16.53
CA THR A 63 -16.69 5.57 17.80
C THR A 63 -15.16 5.62 17.67
N ASN A 64 -14.60 4.76 16.82
CA ASN A 64 -13.18 4.55 16.66
C ASN A 64 -12.70 4.91 15.26
N VAL A 65 -11.40 5.17 15.11
CA VAL A 65 -10.77 5.53 13.84
C VAL A 65 -9.50 4.68 13.67
N PRO A 66 -9.24 4.07 12.50
CA PRO A 66 -9.96 4.22 11.23
C PRO A 66 -11.24 3.36 11.14
N SER A 67 -12.27 3.90 10.48
CA SER A 67 -13.52 3.20 10.20
C SER A 67 -13.95 3.36 8.75
N LEU A 68 -14.40 2.27 8.14
CA LEU A 68 -14.94 2.25 6.79
C LEU A 68 -16.43 1.97 6.84
N LEU A 69 -17.21 2.83 6.18
CA LEU A 69 -18.63 2.66 5.95
C LEU A 69 -18.85 2.10 4.55
N LEU A 70 -19.29 0.85 4.47
CA LEU A 70 -19.63 0.17 3.22
C LEU A 70 -21.08 0.47 2.86
N ILE A 71 -21.30 1.39 1.93
CA ILE A 71 -22.65 1.75 1.49
C ILE A 71 -23.30 0.56 0.76
N LYS A 72 -22.50 -0.19 -0.01
CA LYS A 72 -22.99 -1.35 -0.79
C LYS A 72 -23.37 -2.56 0.06
N GLN A 73 -22.86 -2.65 1.29
CA GLN A 73 -23.09 -3.79 2.18
C GLN A 73 -23.97 -3.38 3.37
N GLN A 74 -25.16 -2.84 3.08
CA GLN A 74 -26.17 -2.48 4.09
C GLN A 74 -25.64 -1.56 5.20
N TYR A 75 -24.86 -0.53 4.83
CA TYR A 75 -24.25 0.41 5.79
C TYR A 75 -23.41 -0.26 6.88
N LYS A 76 -22.79 -1.41 6.55
CA LYS A 76 -21.87 -2.08 7.47
C LYS A 76 -20.69 -1.18 7.78
N VAL A 77 -20.42 -1.00 9.07
CA VAL A 77 -19.24 -0.30 9.57
C VAL A 77 -18.16 -1.35 9.86
N LEU A 78 -17.02 -1.22 9.21
CA LEU A 78 -15.80 -1.93 9.61
C LEU A 78 -14.97 -0.98 10.46
N SER A 79 -14.71 -1.40 11.69
CA SER A 79 -13.92 -0.66 12.65
C SER A 79 -12.55 -1.32 12.77
N GLY A 80 -11.47 -0.57 12.56
CA GLY A 80 -10.11 -1.09 12.64
C GLY A 80 -9.42 -1.17 11.27
N GLY A 81 -8.18 -0.72 11.22
CA GLY A 81 -7.45 -0.63 9.96
C GLY A 81 -7.01 -1.98 9.40
N ASP A 82 -6.79 -2.99 10.24
CA ASP A 82 -6.45 -4.35 9.79
C ASP A 82 -7.64 -5.01 9.08
N ASP A 83 -8.85 -4.83 9.60
CA ASP A 83 -10.08 -5.37 9.00
C ASP A 83 -10.40 -4.69 7.68
N ILE A 84 -10.21 -3.38 7.60
CA ILE A 84 -10.34 -2.61 6.37
C ILE A 84 -9.31 -3.10 5.34
N LEU A 85 -8.05 -3.30 5.75
CA LEU A 85 -7.00 -3.79 4.87
C LEU A 85 -7.30 -5.21 4.38
N LYS A 86 -7.80 -6.10 5.25
CA LYS A 86 -8.21 -7.46 4.91
C LYS A 86 -9.35 -7.46 3.89
N HIS A 87 -10.30 -6.55 4.02
CA HIS A 87 -11.40 -6.40 3.07
C HIS A 87 -10.92 -5.98 1.67
N TYR A 88 -9.96 -5.06 1.61
CA TYR A 88 -9.40 -4.59 0.33
C TYR A 88 -8.28 -5.47 -0.23
N HIS A 89 -7.69 -6.36 0.58
CA HIS A 89 -6.63 -7.27 0.18
C HIS A 89 -6.88 -8.04 -1.13
N PRO A 90 -8.07 -8.64 -1.39
CA PRO A 90 -8.34 -9.31 -2.66
C PRO A 90 -8.34 -8.33 -3.85
N GLN A 91 -8.82 -7.10 -3.65
CA GLN A 91 -8.82 -6.07 -4.72
C GLN A 91 -7.41 -5.57 -5.02
N LEU A 92 -6.59 -5.37 -3.98
CA LEU A 92 -5.17 -5.03 -4.11
C LEU A 92 -4.40 -6.13 -4.86
N LYS A 93 -4.62 -7.40 -4.50
CA LYS A 93 -4.02 -8.55 -5.20
C LYS A 93 -4.41 -8.57 -6.68
N ALA A 94 -5.70 -8.49 -6.99
CA ALA A 94 -6.17 -8.48 -8.37
C ALA A 94 -5.58 -7.32 -9.20
N GLN A 95 -5.37 -6.16 -8.60
CA GLN A 95 -4.74 -5.02 -9.27
C GLN A 95 -3.24 -5.24 -9.49
N SER A 96 -2.54 -5.78 -8.48
CA SER A 96 -1.12 -6.14 -8.61
C SER A 96 -0.90 -7.23 -9.68
N GLU A 97 -1.78 -8.22 -9.76
CA GLU A 97 -1.74 -9.26 -10.79
C GLU A 97 -1.98 -8.70 -12.19
N LYS A 98 -2.91 -7.75 -12.34
CA LYS A 98 -3.13 -7.05 -13.62
C LYS A 98 -1.91 -6.23 -14.04
N ALA A 99 -1.28 -5.52 -13.10
CA ALA A 99 -0.06 -4.77 -13.37
C ALA A 99 1.09 -5.71 -13.77
N LEU A 100 1.24 -6.84 -13.07
CA LEU A 100 2.25 -7.84 -13.37
C LEU A 100 2.02 -8.48 -14.75
N ARG A 101 0.77 -8.77 -15.12
CA ARG A 101 0.42 -9.28 -16.46
C ARG A 101 0.79 -8.32 -17.59
N HIS A 102 0.67 -7.01 -17.38
CA HIS A 102 1.06 -6.01 -18.38
C HIS A 102 2.58 -5.85 -18.51
N VAL A 103 3.35 -6.22 -17.47
CA VAL A 103 4.83 -6.08 -17.43
C VAL A 103 5.55 -7.43 -17.67
N GLY A 104 4.79 -8.51 -17.91
CA GLY A 104 5.38 -9.80 -18.27
C GLY A 104 5.54 -10.80 -17.12
N GLY A 105 4.74 -10.69 -16.06
CA GLY A 105 4.26 -11.83 -15.27
C GLY A 105 5.25 -12.49 -14.30
N GLU A 106 6.44 -12.77 -14.78
CA GLU A 106 7.47 -13.56 -14.13
C GLU A 106 8.78 -12.75 -14.14
N PRO A 107 9.63 -12.89 -13.12
CA PRO A 107 11.00 -12.40 -13.23
C PRO A 107 11.65 -13.11 -14.42
N ASN A 108 11.89 -12.39 -15.52
CA ASN A 108 12.65 -12.93 -16.63
C ASN A 108 14.01 -13.39 -16.09
N GLY A 109 14.28 -14.70 -16.18
CA GLY A 109 15.58 -15.24 -15.82
C GLY A 109 16.66 -14.50 -16.60
N TYR A 110 17.62 -13.92 -15.90
CA TYR A 110 18.77 -13.32 -16.55
C TYR A 110 19.56 -14.44 -17.24
N SER A 111 19.60 -14.40 -18.57
CA SER A 111 20.43 -15.31 -19.35
C SER A 111 21.87 -14.78 -19.33
N LEU A 112 22.76 -15.47 -18.63
CA LEU A 112 24.20 -15.24 -18.67
C LEU A 112 24.82 -15.53 -20.05
N THR A 113 24.04 -16.06 -20.98
CA THR A 113 24.50 -16.51 -22.30
C THR A 113 24.67 -15.37 -23.31
N GLY A 114 24.27 -14.14 -22.96
CA GLY A 114 24.32 -12.96 -23.86
C GLY A 114 25.21 -11.80 -23.39
N ALA A 115 25.66 -11.80 -22.13
CA ALA A 115 26.81 -10.99 -21.76
C ALA A 115 28.06 -11.76 -22.22
N PRO A 116 29.07 -11.12 -22.84
CA PRO A 116 30.36 -11.78 -22.99
C PRO A 116 30.84 -12.04 -21.57
N MET A 117 30.65 -13.26 -21.10
CA MET A 117 31.35 -13.77 -19.93
C MET A 117 32.80 -13.89 -20.37
N ASN A 118 33.47 -12.75 -20.45
CA ASN A 118 34.91 -12.63 -20.32
C ASN A 118 35.25 -12.96 -18.88
N ILE A 119 34.95 -14.19 -18.47
CA ILE A 119 35.85 -14.94 -17.62
C ILE A 119 37.02 -15.27 -18.56
N MET A 120 37.78 -14.25 -18.94
CA MET A 120 39.09 -14.48 -19.51
C MET A 120 39.91 -14.98 -18.34
N SER A 121 40.27 -16.26 -18.39
CA SER A 121 41.51 -16.70 -17.76
C SER A 121 42.56 -15.71 -18.26
N GLU A 122 43.04 -14.87 -17.36
CA GLU A 122 44.13 -13.95 -17.62
C GLU A 122 45.26 -14.70 -18.34
N LYS A 123 45.93 -14.03 -19.28
CA LYS A 123 46.86 -14.61 -20.28
C LYS A 123 47.97 -15.52 -19.73
N PHE A 124 48.14 -15.60 -18.42
CA PHE A 124 49.25 -16.27 -17.76
C PHE A 124 48.84 -17.44 -16.85
N THR A 125 47.54 -17.73 -16.68
CA THR A 125 47.11 -18.84 -15.81
C THR A 125 46.72 -20.06 -16.64
N LEU A 126 47.72 -20.85 -17.02
CA LEU A 126 47.51 -22.16 -17.65
C LEU A 126 47.06 -23.20 -16.61
N TYR A 127 46.06 -24.01 -16.94
CA TYR A 127 45.45 -25.00 -16.02
C TYR A 127 46.44 -26.05 -15.46
N SER A 128 47.58 -26.24 -16.11
CA SER A 128 48.62 -27.21 -15.75
C SER A 128 49.79 -26.62 -14.95
N MET A 129 49.63 -25.44 -14.35
CA MET A 129 50.70 -24.79 -13.58
C MET A 129 50.85 -25.38 -12.18
N THR A 130 52.08 -25.47 -11.68
CA THR A 130 52.36 -26.07 -10.37
C THR A 130 52.08 -25.09 -9.22
N PRO A 131 51.78 -25.56 -7.99
CA PRO A 131 51.43 -24.69 -6.87
C PRO A 131 52.51 -23.66 -6.49
N GLU A 132 53.78 -23.94 -6.80
CA GLU A 132 54.89 -23.01 -6.56
C GLU A 132 54.88 -21.84 -7.55
N GLU A 133 54.47 -22.05 -8.80
CA GLU A 133 54.38 -21.03 -9.85
C GLU A 133 53.15 -20.13 -9.68
N LEU A 134 52.10 -20.62 -9.01
CA LEU A 134 50.91 -19.86 -8.62
C LEU A 134 51.12 -19.04 -7.33
N SER A 135 52.27 -19.18 -6.67
CA SER A 135 52.58 -18.48 -5.42
C SER A 135 53.16 -17.09 -5.72
N ALA A 136 52.40 -16.04 -5.40
CA ALA A 136 52.86 -14.66 -5.53
C ALA A 136 53.90 -14.35 -4.42
N LYS A 137 55.16 -14.72 -4.65
CA LYS A 137 56.28 -14.15 -3.90
C LYS A 137 56.57 -12.78 -4.53
N GLY A 138 56.17 -11.74 -3.81
CA GLY A 138 56.50 -10.35 -4.14
C GLY A 138 57.99 -10.06 -4.07
#